data_AF-A0A7D9KYC8-F1
#
_entry.id   AF-A0A7D9KYC8-F1
#
_cell.length_a   1.000
_cell.length_b   1.000
_cell.length_c   1.000
_cell.angle_alpha   90.00
_cell.angle_beta   90.00
_cell.angle_gamma   90.00
#
_symmetry.space_group_name_H-M   'P 1'
#
loop_
_entity.id
_entity.type
_entity.pdbx_description
1 polymer ?
#
loop_
_entity_poly.entity_id
_entity_poly.type
_entity_poly.pdbx_seq_one_letter_code
_entity_poly.pdbx_strand_id
1 'polypeptide(L)'
;ALTGSKVRRYLSSLNHHFSNNSILKSELRILKTLDHCLPVYSPLTYVETVLEILGFNAGTQVKFLHEISIKLLDLVYILHEEIYTKLLLVATGETYRSVNHRHKLAVLASDFMLLASAVIAAAAFVLDEQSSDGIVSHLSNITQIPEADILDFATIVVEKAIQ
;
A
#
# COMPACT_ATOMS: atom_id res chain seq x y z
N ALA A 1 -17.93 14.77 -1.37
CA ALA A 1 -17.00 15.93 -1.35
C ALA A 1 -16.82 16.44 0.09
N LEU A 2 -15.57 16.53 0.57
CA LEU A 2 -15.23 17.27 1.78
C LEU A 2 -15.34 18.78 1.49
N THR A 3 -16.02 19.53 2.35
CA THR A 3 -16.10 21.01 2.26
C THR A 3 -15.21 21.62 3.33
N GLY A 4 -14.68 22.83 3.10
CA GLY A 4 -13.84 23.53 4.08
C GLY A 4 -14.51 23.70 5.47
N SER A 5 -15.84 23.78 5.50
CA SER A 5 -16.63 23.78 6.75
C SER A 5 -16.58 22.45 7.50
N LYS A 6 -16.60 21.31 6.80
CA LYS A 6 -16.47 19.97 7.40
C LYS A 6 -15.06 19.75 7.94
N VAL A 7 -14.04 20.17 7.18
CA VAL A 7 -12.63 20.13 7.61
C VAL A 7 -12.44 20.97 8.86
N ARG A 8 -12.94 22.21 8.88
CA ARG A 8 -12.85 23.06 10.07
C ARG A 8 -13.51 22.43 11.29
N ARG A 9 -14.70 21.85 11.13
CA ARG A 9 -15.44 21.20 12.23
C ARG A 9 -14.64 20.01 12.79
N TYR A 10 -14.07 19.19 11.93
CA TYR A 10 -13.24 18.06 12.34
C TYR A 10 -11.96 18.51 13.06
N LEU A 11 -11.23 19.49 12.52
CA LEU A 11 -10.05 20.03 13.19
C LEU A 11 -10.40 20.66 14.55
N SER A 12 -11.53 21.34 14.65
CA SER A 12 -12.02 21.89 15.92
C SER A 12 -12.34 20.80 16.95
N SER A 13 -12.86 19.64 16.52
CA SER A 13 -13.05 18.50 17.44
C SER A 13 -11.75 17.88 17.94
N LEU A 14 -10.63 18.15 17.28
CA LEU A 14 -9.27 17.76 17.69
C LEU A 14 -8.53 18.89 18.44
N ASN A 15 -9.24 19.91 18.93
CA ASN A 15 -8.68 21.13 19.55
C ASN A 15 -7.74 21.94 18.63
N HIS A 16 -7.85 21.79 17.32
CA HIS A 16 -7.13 22.58 16.33
C HIS A 16 -8.04 23.64 15.69
N HIS A 17 -7.86 24.88 16.12
CA HIS A 17 -8.66 26.01 15.65
C HIS A 17 -8.01 26.68 14.43
N PHE A 18 -8.48 26.33 13.23
CA PHE A 18 -8.07 26.97 11.98
C PHE A 18 -9.21 27.77 11.35
N SER A 19 -8.87 28.88 10.71
CA SER A 19 -9.81 29.64 9.88
C SER A 19 -10.05 28.93 8.54
N ASN A 20 -11.20 29.17 7.91
CA ASN A 20 -11.44 28.67 6.55
C ASN A 20 -10.37 29.16 5.56
N ASN A 21 -9.90 30.40 5.73
CA ASN A 21 -8.88 31.00 4.88
C ASN A 21 -7.53 30.30 5.04
N SER A 22 -7.14 29.90 6.25
CA SER A 22 -5.89 29.16 6.47
C SER A 22 -5.95 27.73 5.91
N ILE A 23 -7.11 27.07 6.02
CA ILE A 23 -7.32 25.73 5.41
C ILE A 23 -7.19 25.83 3.89
N LEU A 24 -7.89 26.78 3.26
CA LEU A 24 -7.86 26.97 1.82
C LEU A 24 -6.48 27.38 1.29
N LYS A 25 -5.76 28.23 2.03
CA LYS A 25 -4.37 28.57 1.70
C LYS A 25 -3.44 27.36 1.79
N SER A 26 -3.66 26.47 2.75
CA SER A 26 -2.88 25.22 2.87
C SER A 26 -3.15 24.29 1.70
N GLU A 27 -4.42 24.08 1.34
CA GLU A 27 -4.82 23.26 0.19
C GLU A 27 -4.24 23.80 -1.12
N LEU A 28 -4.40 25.10 -1.36
CA LEU A 28 -3.87 25.76 -2.55
C LEU A 28 -2.33 25.74 -2.60
N ARG A 29 -1.66 25.76 -1.44
CA ARG A 29 -0.21 25.57 -1.37
C ARG A 29 0.19 24.16 -1.81
N ILE A 30 -0.48 23.13 -1.29
CA ILE A 30 -0.21 21.72 -1.66
C ILE A 30 -0.45 21.51 -3.16
N LEU A 31 -1.59 21.98 -3.69
CA LEU A 31 -1.90 21.86 -5.12
C LEU A 31 -0.86 22.56 -6.00
N LYS A 32 -0.42 23.77 -5.62
CA LYS A 32 0.66 24.46 -6.32
C LYS A 32 1.99 23.71 -6.27
N THR A 33 2.35 23.15 -5.11
CA THR A 33 3.58 22.35 -4.96
C THR A 33 3.56 21.11 -5.85
N LEU A 34 2.37 20.54 -6.09
CA LEU A 34 2.18 19.38 -6.97
C LEU A 34 1.92 19.77 -8.43
N ASP A 35 2.06 21.04 -8.81
CA ASP A 35 1.69 21.56 -10.14
C ASP A 35 0.26 21.20 -10.59
N HIS A 36 -0.65 21.05 -9.62
CA HIS A 36 -2.02 20.59 -9.80
C HIS A 36 -2.13 19.16 -10.38
N CYS A 37 -1.02 18.42 -10.40
CA CYS A 37 -0.94 17.01 -10.78
C CYS A 37 -1.12 16.15 -9.52
N LEU A 38 -2.36 15.74 -9.24
CA LEU A 38 -2.61 14.73 -8.21
C LEU A 38 -2.36 13.35 -8.81
N PRO A 39 -1.62 12.45 -8.12
CA PRO A 39 -1.44 11.09 -8.60
C PRO A 39 -2.80 10.39 -8.72
N VAL A 40 -3.15 10.00 -9.95
CA VAL A 40 -4.42 9.35 -10.28
C VAL A 40 -4.43 7.88 -9.83
N TYR A 41 -3.25 7.25 -9.77
CA TYR A 41 -3.11 5.85 -9.44
C TYR A 41 -2.62 5.68 -8.01
N SER A 42 -3.49 5.11 -7.17
CA SER A 42 -3.16 4.75 -5.80
C SER A 42 -2.85 3.24 -5.71
N PRO A 43 -2.07 2.79 -4.71
CA PRO A 43 -1.91 1.36 -4.43
C PRO A 43 -3.23 0.59 -4.33
N LEU A 44 -4.29 1.22 -3.81
CA LEU A 44 -5.63 0.61 -3.76
C LEU A 44 -6.15 0.29 -5.17
N THR A 45 -5.93 1.19 -6.14
CA THR A 45 -6.31 0.96 -7.54
C THR A 45 -5.64 -0.28 -8.12
N TYR A 46 -4.37 -0.52 -7.78
CA TYR A 46 -3.65 -1.72 -8.21
C TYR A 46 -4.21 -2.97 -7.52
N VAL A 47 -4.49 -2.91 -6.22
CA VAL A 47 -5.12 -4.01 -5.47
C VAL A 47 -6.47 -4.40 -6.10
N GLU A 48 -7.35 -3.43 -6.33
CA GLU A 48 -8.66 -3.66 -6.93
C GLU A 48 -8.54 -4.23 -8.36
N THR A 49 -7.62 -3.70 -9.16
CA THR A 49 -7.38 -4.18 -10.54
C THR A 49 -6.92 -5.63 -10.56
N VAL A 50 -5.94 -5.99 -9.72
CA VAL A 50 -5.40 -7.35 -9.66
C VAL A 50 -6.44 -8.33 -9.10
N LEU A 51 -7.20 -7.93 -8.09
CA LEU A 51 -8.29 -8.75 -7.53
C LEU A 51 -9.40 -9.01 -8.56
N GLU A 52 -9.75 -8.02 -9.39
CA GLU A 52 -10.75 -8.21 -10.45
C GLU A 52 -10.27 -9.26 -11.46
N ILE A 53 -9.01 -9.17 -11.91
CA ILE A 53 -8.42 -10.15 -12.83
C ILE A 53 -8.33 -11.53 -12.16
N LEU A 54 -7.94 -11.60 -10.89
CA LEU A 54 -7.85 -12.84 -10.12
C LEU A 54 -9.24 -13.50 -9.97
N GLY A 55 -10.26 -12.73 -9.63
CA GLY A 55 -11.63 -13.21 -9.51
C GLY A 55 -12.18 -13.78 -10.82
N PHE A 56 -11.85 -13.13 -11.94
CA PHE A 56 -12.20 -13.62 -13.28
C PHE A 56 -11.47 -14.92 -13.64
N ASN A 57 -10.16 -15.02 -13.35
CA ASN A 57 -9.34 -16.15 -13.76
C ASN A 57 -9.49 -17.40 -12.89
N ALA A 58 -9.60 -17.22 -11.56
CA ALA A 58 -9.57 -18.32 -10.59
C ALA A 58 -10.97 -18.68 -10.04
N GLY A 59 -12.01 -17.89 -10.35
CA GLY A 59 -13.36 -18.11 -9.82
C GLY A 59 -13.45 -17.98 -8.29
N THR A 60 -12.46 -17.34 -7.67
CA THR A 60 -12.33 -17.21 -6.21
C THR A 60 -13.24 -16.12 -5.65
N GLN A 61 -13.73 -16.29 -4.43
CA GLN A 61 -14.45 -15.23 -3.72
C GLN A 61 -13.47 -14.13 -3.27
N VAL A 62 -13.29 -13.11 -4.11
CA VAL A 62 -12.35 -12.01 -3.87
C VAL A 62 -12.80 -11.01 -2.81
N LYS A 63 -14.04 -11.10 -2.32
CA LYS A 63 -14.58 -10.15 -1.33
C LYS A 63 -13.78 -10.15 -0.02
N PHE A 64 -13.49 -11.33 0.53
CA PHE A 64 -12.72 -11.42 1.78
C PHE A 64 -11.26 -11.04 1.57
N LEU A 65 -10.68 -11.41 0.42
CA LEU A 65 -9.34 -10.97 0.03
C LEU A 65 -9.28 -9.44 -0.01
N HIS A 66 -10.23 -8.78 -0.66
CA HIS A 66 -10.32 -7.33 -0.73
C HIS A 66 -10.40 -6.67 0.65
N GLU A 67 -11.30 -7.14 1.52
CA GLU A 67 -11.47 -6.58 2.87
C GLU A 67 -10.21 -6.70 3.73
N ILE A 68 -9.49 -7.82 3.65
CA ILE A 68 -8.23 -8.02 4.38
C ILE A 68 -7.10 -7.21 3.73
N SER A 69 -7.01 -7.20 2.39
CA SER A 69 -6.02 -6.42 1.64
C SER A 69 -6.08 -4.93 1.97
N ILE A 70 -7.27 -4.33 2.12
CA ILE A 70 -7.37 -2.91 2.53
C ILE A 70 -6.74 -2.68 3.91
N LYS A 71 -7.03 -3.54 4.89
CA LYS A 71 -6.49 -3.41 6.26
C LYS A 71 -4.97 -3.59 6.28
N LEU A 72 -4.47 -4.54 5.51
CA LEU A 72 -3.02 -4.76 5.37
C LEU A 72 -2.35 -3.61 4.62
N LEU A 73 -3.02 -3.02 3.63
CA LEU A 73 -2.53 -1.82 2.95
C LEU A 73 -2.43 -0.63 3.93
N ASP A 74 -3.45 -0.42 4.77
CA ASP A 74 -3.41 0.59 5.85
C ASP A 74 -2.23 0.35 6.79
N LEU A 75 -1.99 -0.91 7.20
CA LEU A 75 -0.85 -1.29 8.02
C LEU A 75 0.49 -0.94 7.33
N VAL A 76 0.62 -1.24 6.03
CA VAL A 76 1.82 -0.89 5.25
C VAL A 76 2.04 0.61 5.23
N TYR A 77 0.99 1.43 5.12
CA TYR A 77 1.11 2.88 5.19
C TYR A 77 1.54 3.37 6.58
N ILE A 78 1.01 2.78 7.65
CA ILE A 78 1.33 3.16 9.03
C ILE A 78 2.78 2.78 9.37
N LEU A 79 3.21 1.58 8.98
CA LEU A 79 4.53 1.01 9.28
C LEU A 79 5.51 1.12 8.10
N HIS A 80 5.28 2.11 7.21
CA HIS A 80 5.99 2.26 5.94
C HIS A 80 7.52 2.19 6.10
N GLU A 81 8.09 2.98 7.01
CA GLU A 81 9.54 3.01 7.18
C GLU A 81 10.12 1.66 7.60
N GLU A 82 9.48 0.98 8.55
CA GLU A 82 9.94 -0.31 9.06
C GLU A 82 9.84 -1.41 7.99
N ILE A 83 8.70 -1.48 7.31
CA ILE A 83 8.42 -2.50 6.29
C ILE A 83 9.37 -2.36 5.11
N TYR A 84 9.51 -1.16 4.53
CA TYR A 84 10.37 -0.97 3.37
C TYR A 84 11.86 -1.05 3.72
N THR A 85 12.27 -0.68 4.94
CA THR A 85 13.65 -0.87 5.38
C THR A 85 13.98 -2.36 5.49
N LYS A 86 13.05 -3.18 6.03
CA LYS A 86 13.23 -4.63 6.09
C LYS A 86 13.21 -5.26 4.69
N LEU A 87 12.31 -4.84 3.82
CA LEU A 87 12.22 -5.34 2.45
C LEU A 87 13.50 -5.02 1.66
N LEU A 88 14.04 -3.81 1.80
CA LEU A 88 15.31 -3.46 1.15
C LEU A 88 16.47 -4.31 1.67
N LEU A 89 16.50 -4.61 2.98
CA LEU A 89 17.50 -5.49 3.57
C LEU A 89 17.40 -6.90 3.00
N VAL A 90 16.20 -7.46 2.85
CA VAL A 90 15.98 -8.78 2.25
C VAL A 90 16.42 -8.80 0.79
N ALA A 91 16.02 -7.78 0.00
CA ALA A 91 16.30 -7.72 -1.43
C ALA A 91 17.78 -7.46 -1.78
N THR A 92 18.53 -6.76 -0.92
CA THR A 92 19.91 -6.32 -1.24
C THR A 92 20.98 -6.89 -0.33
N GLY A 93 20.61 -7.41 0.85
CA GLY A 93 21.55 -7.79 1.90
C GLY A 93 22.32 -6.62 2.54
N GLU A 94 22.04 -5.36 2.15
CA GLU A 94 22.74 -4.17 2.63
C GLU A 94 22.03 -3.56 3.86
N THR A 95 22.80 -3.13 4.87
CA THR A 95 22.28 -2.41 6.05
C THR A 95 22.51 -0.90 5.94
N TYR A 96 21.45 -0.12 6.24
CA TYR A 96 21.24 1.33 6.51
C TYR A 96 22.30 2.44 6.21
N ARG A 97 23.48 2.19 5.63
CA ARG A 97 24.62 3.12 5.74
C ARG A 97 25.07 3.86 4.47
N SER A 98 24.23 4.04 3.45
CA SER A 98 24.60 4.91 2.33
C SER A 98 23.49 5.87 1.89
N VAL A 99 23.88 7.01 1.31
CA VAL A 99 22.97 7.97 0.65
C VAL A 99 22.14 7.29 -0.45
N ASN A 100 22.67 6.19 -1.03
CA ASN A 100 21.99 5.37 -2.01
C ASN A 100 20.76 4.64 -1.44
N HIS A 101 20.68 4.45 -0.12
CA HIS A 101 19.59 3.74 0.55
C HIS A 101 18.25 4.46 0.42
N ARG A 102 18.21 5.79 0.55
CA ARG A 102 16.95 6.55 0.39
C ARG A 102 16.42 6.49 -1.03
N HIS A 103 17.31 6.50 -2.01
CA HIS A 103 16.92 6.37 -3.41
C HIS A 103 16.38 4.96 -3.70
N LYS A 104 17.08 3.90 -3.27
CA LYS A 104 16.61 2.51 -3.40
C LYS A 104 15.25 2.29 -2.72
N LEU A 105 15.06 2.83 -1.50
CA LEU A 105 13.76 2.81 -0.82
C LEU A 105 12.67 3.51 -1.63
N ALA A 106 12.94 4.70 -2.16
CA ALA A 106 11.96 5.46 -2.92
C ALA A 106 11.55 4.73 -4.21
N VAL A 107 12.49 4.08 -4.88
CA VAL A 107 12.20 3.25 -6.07
C VAL A 107 11.31 2.07 -5.68
N LEU A 108 11.67 1.34 -4.62
CA LEU A 108 10.92 0.19 -4.14
C LEU A 108 9.51 0.57 -3.66
N ALA A 109 9.38 1.68 -2.94
CA ALA A 109 8.09 2.20 -2.48
C ALA A 109 7.22 2.76 -3.62
N SER A 110 7.80 3.01 -4.79
CA SER A 110 7.06 3.43 -5.98
C SER A 110 6.52 2.24 -6.79
N ASP A 111 6.92 1.01 -6.48
CA ASP A 111 6.40 -0.19 -7.13
C ASP A 111 5.07 -0.62 -6.51
N PHE A 112 4.00 0.04 -6.96
CA PHE A 112 2.65 -0.24 -6.49
C PHE A 112 2.10 -1.59 -6.96
N MET A 113 2.64 -2.18 -8.03
CA MET A 113 2.22 -3.49 -8.51
C MET A 113 2.76 -4.59 -7.61
N LEU A 114 4.03 -4.49 -7.21
CA LEU A 114 4.65 -5.37 -6.23
C LEU A 114 3.93 -5.25 -4.87
N LEU A 115 3.68 -4.03 -4.41
CA LEU A 115 2.92 -3.78 -3.17
C LEU A 115 1.52 -4.42 -3.23
N ALA A 116 0.78 -4.22 -4.31
CA ALA A 116 -0.56 -4.80 -4.46
C ALA A 116 -0.51 -6.34 -4.45
N SER A 117 0.44 -6.93 -5.17
CA SER A 117 0.63 -8.39 -5.20
C SER A 117 0.96 -8.95 -3.82
N ALA A 118 1.88 -8.31 -3.10
CA ALA A 118 2.29 -8.72 -1.76
C ALA A 118 1.14 -8.61 -0.75
N VAL A 119 0.35 -7.54 -0.80
CA VAL A 119 -0.80 -7.34 0.10
C VAL A 119 -1.93 -8.34 -0.17
N ILE A 120 -2.16 -8.71 -1.44
CA ILE A 120 -3.14 -9.76 -1.78
C ILE A 120 -2.62 -11.14 -1.34
N ALA A 121 -1.35 -11.44 -1.56
CA ALA A 121 -0.73 -12.68 -1.10
C ALA A 121 -0.77 -12.81 0.43
N ALA A 122 -0.45 -11.74 1.16
CA ALA A 122 -0.56 -11.69 2.61
C ALA A 122 -2.02 -11.88 3.07
N ALA A 123 -2.98 -11.25 2.39
CA ALA A 123 -4.40 -11.43 2.68
C ALA A 123 -4.87 -12.88 2.45
N ALA A 124 -4.39 -13.52 1.39
CA ALA A 124 -4.66 -14.93 1.09
C ALA A 124 -4.12 -15.84 2.20
N PHE A 125 -2.87 -15.62 2.63
CA PHE A 125 -2.26 -16.36 3.73
C PHE A 125 -3.03 -16.19 5.04
N VAL A 126 -3.45 -14.97 5.38
CA VAL A 126 -4.24 -14.68 6.59
C VAL A 126 -5.62 -15.34 6.54
N LEU A 127 -6.23 -15.44 5.36
CA LEU A 127 -7.54 -16.04 5.17
C LEU A 127 -7.50 -17.57 5.23
N ASP A 128 -6.58 -18.17 4.48
CA ASP A 128 -6.35 -19.61 4.41
C ASP A 128 -4.94 -19.90 3.88
N GLU A 129 -4.03 -20.23 4.79
CA GLU A 129 -2.65 -20.59 4.50
C GLU A 129 -2.54 -21.70 3.44
N GLN A 130 -3.44 -22.70 3.47
CA GLN A 130 -3.35 -23.88 2.61
C GLN A 130 -3.65 -23.59 1.13
N SER A 131 -4.45 -22.55 0.84
CA SER A 131 -4.78 -22.15 -0.53
C SER A 131 -3.99 -20.93 -1.02
N SER A 132 -3.14 -20.37 -0.15
CA SER A 132 -2.38 -19.14 -0.45
C SER A 132 -1.36 -19.31 -1.58
N ASP A 133 -0.70 -20.47 -1.68
CA ASP A 133 0.28 -20.77 -2.74
C ASP A 133 -0.32 -20.67 -4.16
N GLY A 134 -1.55 -21.16 -4.33
CA GLY A 134 -2.26 -21.08 -5.61
C GLY A 134 -2.54 -19.64 -6.01
N ILE A 135 -2.91 -18.79 -5.04
CA ILE A 135 -3.13 -17.36 -5.26
C ILE A 135 -1.81 -16.66 -5.62
N VAL A 136 -0.71 -16.95 -4.94
CA VAL A 136 0.62 -16.38 -5.25
C VAL A 136 1.04 -16.72 -6.67
N SER A 137 0.84 -17.96 -7.12
CA SER A 137 1.16 -18.34 -8.50
C SER A 137 0.28 -17.63 -9.52
N HIS A 138 -1.01 -17.44 -9.25
CA HIS A 138 -1.87 -16.63 -10.11
C HIS A 138 -1.42 -15.15 -10.15
N LEU A 139 -1.03 -14.58 -9.01
CA LEU A 139 -0.53 -13.21 -8.94
C LEU A 139 0.74 -13.05 -9.76
N SER A 140 1.71 -13.95 -9.64
CA SER A 140 2.94 -13.94 -10.43
C SER A 140 2.64 -14.02 -11.93
N ASN A 141 1.69 -14.86 -12.34
CA ASN A 141 1.27 -14.94 -13.74
C ASN A 141 0.59 -13.66 -14.24
N ILE A 142 -0.21 -12.98 -13.41
CA ILE A 142 -0.92 -11.74 -13.79
C ILE A 142 0.06 -10.56 -13.88
N THR A 143 0.93 -10.40 -12.89
CA THR A 143 1.78 -9.21 -12.74
C THR A 143 3.18 -9.38 -13.33
N GLN A 144 3.56 -10.62 -13.70
CA GLN A 144 4.90 -11.01 -14.16
C GLN A 144 6.00 -10.76 -13.12
N ILE A 145 5.62 -10.62 -11.85
CA ILE A 145 6.55 -10.49 -10.72
C ILE A 145 6.90 -11.89 -10.22
N PRO A 146 8.18 -12.20 -9.94
CA PRO A 146 8.57 -13.50 -9.38
C PRO A 146 7.83 -13.83 -8.08
N GLU A 147 7.40 -15.08 -7.92
CA GLU A 147 6.73 -15.55 -6.70
C GLU A 147 7.57 -15.27 -5.44
N ALA A 148 8.89 -15.43 -5.53
CA ALA A 148 9.82 -15.14 -4.44
C ALA A 148 9.75 -13.69 -3.96
N ASP A 149 9.72 -12.71 -4.87
CA ASP A 149 9.65 -11.29 -4.53
C ASP A 149 8.30 -10.93 -3.88
N ILE A 150 7.22 -11.55 -4.38
CA ILE A 150 5.88 -11.40 -3.80
C ILE A 150 5.85 -11.97 -2.37
N LEU A 151 6.42 -13.17 -2.19
CA LEU A 151 6.46 -13.86 -0.90
C LEU A 151 7.32 -13.13 0.12
N ASP A 152 8.52 -12.69 -0.25
CA ASP A 152 9.42 -11.94 0.63
C ASP A 152 8.73 -10.71 1.23
N PHE A 153 8.01 -9.96 0.38
CA PHE A 153 7.25 -8.80 0.85
C PHE A 153 6.00 -9.23 1.65
N ALA A 154 5.23 -10.20 1.17
CA ALA A 154 4.04 -10.68 1.87
C ALA A 154 4.37 -11.18 3.28
N THR A 155 5.48 -11.94 3.45
CA THR A 155 5.95 -12.41 4.75
C THR A 155 6.25 -11.25 5.70
N ILE A 156 6.93 -10.20 5.23
CA ILE A 156 7.20 -9.00 6.05
C ILE A 156 5.89 -8.33 6.50
N VAL A 157 4.89 -8.24 5.61
CA VAL A 157 3.59 -7.65 5.93
C VAL A 157 2.85 -8.50 6.97
N VAL A 158 2.80 -9.83 6.79
CA VAL A 158 2.15 -10.76 7.72
C VAL A 158 2.82 -10.73 9.10
N GLU A 159 4.15 -10.74 9.17
CA GLU A 159 4.89 -10.63 10.42
C GLU A 159 4.51 -9.35 11.20
N LYS A 160 4.31 -8.24 10.50
CA LYS A 160 3.89 -6.97 11.11
C LYS A 160 2.40 -6.93 11.47
N ALA A 161 1.57 -7.75 10.84
CA ALA A 161 0.15 -7.83 11.15
C ALA A 161 -0.16 -8.68 12.39
N ILE A 162 0.75 -9.59 12.76
CA ILE A 162 0.59 -10.53 13.90
C ILE A 162 1.27 -10.00 15.19
N GLN A 163 2.13 -8.98 15.09
CA GLN A 163 2.77 -8.29 16.23
C GLN A 163 1.83 -7.32 16.94
#